data_AF-A0A7X8E541-F1
#
_entry.id   AF-A0A7X8E541-F1
#
_cell.length_a   1.000
_cell.length_b   1.000
_cell.length_c   1.000
_cell.angle_alpha   90.00
_cell.angle_beta   90.00
_cell.angle_gamma   90.00
#
_symmetry.space_group_name_H-M   'P 1'
#
loop_
_entity.id
_entity.type
_entity.pdbx_description
1 polymer ?
#
loop_
_entity_poly.entity_id
_entity_poly.type
_entity_poly.pdbx_seq_one_letter_code
_entity_poly.pdbx_strand_id
1 'polypeptide(L)'
;MSQNGGIIRDLEKISDTIVELKNTIGNIQNTHKLKSIYELPFAFQNRDIFITQFVYLSAIKDYIENGGKSRGSYLIVEENGEIDVAAFGGKLKFTLDDGNLSNRVQEIEYRDGKTECSWRSVKAIPKTESWFEKVWYDFRNNNIIV
;
A
#
# COMPACT_ATOMS: atom_id res chain seq x y z
N MET A 1 8.95 -9.46 1.26
CA MET A 1 7.49 -9.24 1.42
C MET A 1 6.85 -10.03 2.56
N SER A 2 6.83 -11.36 2.54
CA SER A 2 6.00 -12.17 3.46
C SER A 2 6.25 -11.94 4.95
N GLN A 3 7.51 -11.68 5.33
CA GLN A 3 7.90 -11.45 6.72
C GLN A 3 7.61 -10.04 7.22
N ASN A 4 7.84 -9.01 6.38
CA ASN A 4 7.86 -7.60 6.81
C ASN A 4 6.76 -6.73 6.19
N GLY A 5 6.08 -7.22 5.14
CA GLY A 5 4.96 -6.55 4.45
C GLY A 5 3.70 -7.42 4.40
N GLY A 6 3.64 -8.48 5.22
CA GLY A 6 2.51 -9.39 5.33
C GLY A 6 1.39 -8.83 6.22
N ILE A 7 0.85 -9.65 7.13
CA ILE A 7 -0.21 -9.22 8.06
C ILE A 7 0.37 -8.28 9.14
N ILE A 8 1.53 -8.64 9.67
CA ILE A 8 2.26 -7.92 10.72
C ILE A 8 3.35 -7.08 10.06
N ARG A 9 3.44 -5.81 10.46
CA ARG A 9 4.35 -4.81 9.92
C ARG A 9 5.10 -4.15 11.05
N ASP A 10 6.40 -4.00 10.87
CA ASP A 10 7.32 -3.45 11.84
C ASP A 10 8.19 -2.41 11.12
N LEU A 11 8.16 -1.17 11.60
CA LEU A 11 8.75 -0.02 10.89
C LEU A 11 10.27 -0.19 10.67
N GLU A 12 10.98 -0.74 11.65
CA GLU A 12 12.42 -0.97 11.59
C GLU A 12 12.72 -2.04 10.54
N LYS A 13 12.06 -3.20 10.64
CA LYS A 13 12.25 -4.29 9.66
C LYS A 13 11.86 -3.90 8.24
N ILE A 14 10.81 -3.10 8.09
CA ILE A 14 10.39 -2.54 6.81
C ILE A 14 11.49 -1.63 6.24
N SER A 15 12.03 -0.74 7.08
CA SER A 15 13.10 0.17 6.67
C SER A 15 14.35 -0.59 6.21
N ASP A 16 14.76 -1.62 6.94
CA ASP A 16 15.88 -2.49 6.56
C ASP A 16 15.61 -3.20 5.23
N THR A 17 14.42 -3.79 5.08
CA THR A 17 14.02 -4.48 3.83
C THR A 17 14.01 -3.54 2.63
N ILE A 18 13.62 -2.27 2.83
CA ILE A 18 13.67 -1.26 1.76
C ILE A 18 15.12 -1.01 1.31
N VAL A 19 16.07 -0.93 2.24
CA VAL A 19 17.50 -0.77 1.92
C VAL A 19 18.01 -1.97 1.13
N GLU A 20 17.70 -3.18 1.58
CA GLU A 20 18.05 -4.41 0.88
C GLU A 20 17.49 -4.44 -0.55
N LEU A 21 16.20 -4.13 -0.73
CA LEU A 21 15.56 -4.12 -2.04
C LEU A 21 16.17 -3.07 -2.98
N LYS A 22 16.49 -1.87 -2.49
CA LYS A 22 17.20 -0.86 -3.30
C LYS A 22 18.54 -1.39 -3.81
N ASN A 23 19.30 -2.04 -2.93
CA ASN A 23 20.58 -2.66 -3.30
C ASN A 23 20.40 -3.82 -4.29
N THR A 24 19.39 -4.67 -4.11
CA THR A 24 19.08 -5.78 -5.02
C THR A 24 18.69 -5.27 -6.40
N ILE A 25 17.78 -4.30 -6.48
CA ILE A 25 17.30 -3.72 -7.76
C ILE A 25 18.48 -3.06 -8.50
N GLY A 26 19.29 -2.27 -7.79
CA GLY A 26 20.46 -1.59 -8.38
C GLY A 26 21.55 -2.55 -8.89
N ASN A 27 21.63 -3.76 -8.32
CA ASN A 27 22.66 -4.75 -8.65
C ASN A 27 22.12 -5.99 -9.38
N ILE A 28 20.88 -5.95 -9.86
CA ILE A 28 20.19 -7.15 -10.38
C ILE A 28 20.97 -7.84 -11.52
N GLN A 29 21.62 -7.06 -12.38
CA GLN A 29 22.44 -7.57 -13.51
C GLN A 29 23.72 -8.30 -13.05
N ASN A 30 24.20 -7.96 -11.85
CA ASN A 30 25.41 -8.55 -11.26
C ASN A 30 25.06 -9.79 -10.44
N THR A 31 23.92 -9.79 -9.75
CA THR A 31 23.51 -10.85 -8.82
C THR A 31 22.66 -11.95 -9.45
N HIS A 32 21.94 -11.67 -10.53
CA HIS A 32 21.08 -12.64 -11.21
C HIS A 32 21.64 -12.95 -12.60
N LYS A 33 21.83 -14.24 -12.89
CA LYS A 33 22.31 -14.72 -14.18
C LYS A 33 21.29 -15.66 -14.80
N LEU A 34 21.17 -15.58 -16.12
CA LEU A 34 20.31 -16.47 -16.89
C LEU A 34 21.12 -17.69 -17.31
N LYS A 35 20.54 -18.87 -17.14
CA LYS A 35 21.08 -20.12 -17.67
C LYS A 35 20.70 -20.32 -19.14
N SER A 36 19.59 -19.73 -19.59
CA SER A 36 19.14 -19.78 -20.99
C SER A 36 18.25 -18.59 -21.37
N ILE A 37 18.02 -18.38 -22.66
CA ILE A 37 17.11 -17.35 -23.17
C ILE A 37 15.65 -17.55 -22.72
N TYR A 38 15.26 -18.80 -22.43
CA TYR A 38 13.91 -19.11 -21.95
C TYR A 38 13.65 -18.59 -20.53
N GLU A 39 14.69 -18.20 -19.79
CA GLU A 39 14.57 -17.61 -18.46
C GLU A 39 14.35 -16.08 -18.48
N LEU A 40 14.54 -15.46 -19.65
CA LEU A 40 14.44 -14.01 -19.79
C LEU A 40 13.09 -13.44 -19.32
N PRO A 41 11.92 -14.04 -19.65
CA PRO A 41 10.64 -13.56 -19.13
C PRO A 41 10.55 -13.61 -17.61
N PHE A 42 11.07 -14.67 -16.98
CA PHE A 42 11.07 -14.80 -15.52
C PHE A 42 12.00 -13.79 -14.86
N ALA A 43 13.10 -13.42 -15.50
CA ALA A 43 13.99 -12.38 -15.00
C ALA A 43 13.32 -11.00 -14.98
N PHE A 44 12.56 -10.66 -16.03
CA PHE A 44 11.75 -9.44 -16.03
C PHE A 44 10.65 -9.47 -14.97
N GLN A 45 9.95 -10.62 -14.83
CA GLN A 45 8.97 -10.78 -13.75
C GLN A 45 9.59 -10.59 -12.37
N ASN A 46 10.78 -11.15 -12.12
CA ASN A 46 11.49 -10.98 -10.85
C ASN A 46 11.86 -9.51 -10.61
N ARG A 47 12.33 -8.80 -11.64
CA ARG A 47 12.60 -7.36 -11.56
C ARG A 47 11.34 -6.59 -11.16
N ASP A 48 10.21 -6.88 -11.80
CA ASP A 48 8.94 -6.21 -11.52
C ASP A 48 8.43 -6.54 -10.11
N ILE A 49 8.62 -7.78 -9.64
CA ILE A 49 8.31 -8.21 -8.28
C ILE A 49 9.19 -7.45 -7.26
N PHE A 50 10.49 -7.25 -7.52
CA PHE A 50 11.35 -6.47 -6.62
C PHE A 50 10.92 -5.00 -6.56
N ILE A 51 10.64 -4.38 -7.70
CA ILE A 51 10.13 -3.01 -7.76
C ILE A 51 8.81 -2.90 -7.01
N THR A 52 7.88 -3.82 -7.25
CA THR A 52 6.58 -3.87 -6.56
C THR A 52 6.77 -3.93 -5.06
N GLN A 53 7.62 -4.83 -4.56
CA GLN A 53 7.92 -4.91 -3.12
C GLN A 53 8.49 -3.61 -2.57
N PHE A 54 9.42 -2.98 -3.30
CA PHE A 54 10.02 -1.71 -2.89
C PHE A 54 8.97 -0.59 -2.78
N VAL A 55 8.06 -0.50 -3.75
CA VAL A 55 6.95 0.47 -3.75
C VAL A 55 6.02 0.22 -2.57
N TYR A 56 5.49 -0.99 -2.40
CA TYR A 56 4.54 -1.29 -1.32
C TYR A 56 5.15 -1.07 0.06
N LEU A 57 6.39 -1.50 0.29
CA LEU A 57 7.05 -1.28 1.58
C LEU A 57 7.34 0.21 1.82
N SER A 58 7.70 0.97 0.79
CA SER A 58 7.86 2.43 0.92
C SER A 58 6.55 3.12 1.27
N ALA A 59 5.43 2.69 0.68
CA ALA A 59 4.10 3.21 1.01
C ALA A 59 3.71 2.88 2.46
N ILE A 60 3.94 1.64 2.88
CA ILE A 60 3.70 1.19 4.25
C ILE A 60 4.53 2.02 5.24
N LYS A 61 5.82 2.23 4.94
CA LYS A 61 6.71 3.06 5.76
C LYS A 61 6.16 4.48 5.90
N ASP A 62 5.86 5.13 4.78
CA ASP A 62 5.31 6.49 4.77
C ASP A 62 3.96 6.56 5.51
N TYR A 63 3.09 5.56 5.38
CA TYR A 63 1.83 5.48 6.13
C TYR A 63 2.07 5.47 7.64
N ILE A 64 3.00 4.64 8.12
CA ILE A 64 3.34 4.54 9.54
C ILE A 64 3.95 5.86 10.04
N GLU A 65 4.89 6.43 9.28
CA GLU A 65 5.57 7.69 9.62
C GLU A 65 4.62 8.89 9.66
N ASN A 66 3.54 8.87 8.86
CA ASN A 66 2.47 9.87 8.90
C ASN A 66 1.40 9.59 9.98
N GLY A 67 1.69 8.71 10.94
CA GLY A 67 0.81 8.43 12.08
C GLY A 67 -0.27 7.40 11.82
N GLY A 68 -0.20 6.67 10.70
CA GLY A 68 -1.13 5.59 10.39
C GLY A 68 -1.04 4.45 11.41
N LYS A 69 -2.20 3.91 11.78
CA LYS A 69 -2.36 2.88 12.82
C LYS A 69 -2.98 1.59 12.28
N SER A 70 -3.15 0.59 13.14
CA SER A 70 -3.65 -0.72 12.73
C SER A 70 -5.13 -0.68 12.37
N ARG A 71 -5.51 -1.26 11.22
CA ARG A 71 -6.88 -1.25 10.72
C ARG A 71 -7.25 -2.59 10.06
N GLY A 72 -8.26 -3.26 10.61
CA GLY A 72 -8.68 -4.58 10.12
C GLY A 72 -7.53 -5.59 10.19
N SER A 73 -7.21 -6.26 9.08
CA SER A 73 -6.07 -7.20 8.99
C SER A 73 -4.70 -6.52 8.80
N TYR A 74 -4.64 -5.19 8.81
CA TYR A 74 -3.40 -4.42 8.73
C TYR A 74 -2.90 -4.12 10.15
N LEU A 75 -1.90 -4.86 10.63
CA LEU A 75 -1.36 -4.72 11.99
C LEU A 75 0.05 -4.12 11.97
N ILE A 76 0.26 -3.06 12.74
CA ILE A 76 1.56 -2.42 12.96
C ILE A 76 2.02 -2.73 14.38
N VAL A 77 3.24 -3.26 14.50
CA VAL A 77 3.88 -3.49 15.79
C VAL A 77 4.28 -2.14 16.39
N GLU A 78 3.85 -1.90 17.63
CA GLU A 78 4.21 -0.72 18.42
C GLU A 78 4.64 -1.16 19.82
N GLU A 79 5.82 -0.73 20.27
CA GLU A 79 6.36 -1.11 21.60
C GLU A 79 5.39 -0.77 22.74
N ASN A 80 4.74 0.39 22.63
CA ASN A 80 3.76 0.91 23.57
C ASN A 80 2.30 0.74 23.08
N GLY A 81 2.05 -0.24 22.21
CA GLY A 81 0.70 -0.50 21.70
C GLY A 81 -0.28 -0.89 22.81
N GLU A 82 -1.53 -0.46 22.67
CA GLU A 82 -2.59 -0.66 23.67
C GLU A 82 -3.09 -2.10 23.76
N ILE A 83 -3.06 -2.83 22.64
CA ILE A 83 -3.54 -4.21 22.54
C ILE A 83 -2.36 -5.15 22.45
N ASP A 84 -2.25 -6.08 23.40
CA ASP A 84 -1.28 -7.18 23.39
C ASP A 84 -1.94 -8.48 22.92
N VAL A 85 -1.38 -9.09 21.88
CA VAL A 85 -1.83 -10.41 21.42
C VAL A 85 -1.13 -11.49 22.24
N ALA A 86 -1.81 -11.98 23.27
CA ALA A 86 -1.29 -12.97 24.23
C ALA A 86 -0.61 -14.19 23.58
N ALA A 87 -1.13 -14.66 22.44
CA ALA A 87 -0.55 -15.77 21.68
C ALA A 87 0.90 -15.53 21.20
N PHE A 88 1.34 -14.27 21.13
CA PHE A 88 2.70 -13.87 20.77
C PHE A 88 3.57 -13.50 21.98
N GLY A 89 3.08 -13.73 23.21
CA GLY A 89 3.85 -13.52 24.44
C GLY A 89 4.40 -12.11 24.59
N GLY A 90 3.57 -11.09 24.34
CA GLY A 90 3.96 -9.68 24.46
C GLY A 90 4.78 -9.11 23.31
N LYS A 91 5.14 -9.93 22.31
CA LYS A 91 5.95 -9.50 21.15
C LYS A 91 5.14 -8.81 20.06
N LEU A 92 3.81 -8.86 20.15
CA LEU A 92 2.90 -8.20 19.23
C LEU A 92 1.95 -7.31 20.02
N LYS A 93 2.33 -6.04 20.12
CA LYS A 93 1.48 -4.98 20.63
C LYS A 93 1.14 -4.01 19.51
N PHE A 94 -0.07 -3.48 19.51
CA PHE A 94 -0.51 -2.53 18.49
C PHE A 94 -1.62 -1.61 19.00
N THR A 95 -1.81 -0.49 18.29
CA THR A 95 -2.90 0.47 18.54
C THR A 95 -3.83 0.50 17.32
N LEU A 96 -5.14 0.56 17.58
CA LEU A 96 -6.15 0.66 16.52
C LEU A 96 -6.19 2.06 15.91
N ASP A 97 -6.56 2.13 14.64
CA ASP A 97 -6.82 3.38 13.93
C ASP A 97 -7.96 4.18 14.57
N ASP A 98 -7.69 5.46 14.81
CA ASP A 98 -8.63 6.44 15.33
C ASP A 98 -9.34 7.22 14.20
N GLY A 99 -9.01 6.91 12.94
CA GLY A 99 -9.59 7.52 11.77
C GLY A 99 -8.95 8.83 11.35
N ASN A 100 -7.81 9.25 11.93
CA ASN A 100 -7.14 10.50 11.56
C ASN A 100 -6.76 10.59 10.08
N LEU A 101 -6.48 9.44 9.44
CA LEU A 101 -6.16 9.37 8.00
C LEU A 101 -7.35 8.91 7.14
N SER A 102 -8.54 8.74 7.73
CA SER A 102 -9.72 8.18 7.04
C SER A 102 -10.23 9.04 5.88
N ASN A 103 -9.98 10.34 5.90
CA ASN A 103 -10.36 11.29 4.84
C ASN A 103 -9.23 11.53 3.83
N ARG A 104 -8.14 10.75 3.87
CA ARG A 104 -7.00 10.85 2.96
C ARG A 104 -6.83 9.56 2.14
N VAL A 105 -6.25 9.73 0.95
CA VAL A 105 -5.75 8.67 0.10
C VAL A 105 -4.24 8.92 -0.06
N GLN A 106 -3.45 7.92 0.31
CA GLN A 106 -2.03 7.88 -0.01
C GLN A 106 -1.86 7.44 -1.46
N GLU A 107 -1.03 8.16 -2.20
CA GLU A 107 -0.61 7.82 -3.56
C GLU A 107 0.91 7.68 -3.54
N ILE A 108 1.42 6.63 -4.16
CA ILE A 108 2.86 6.41 -4.30
C ILE A 108 3.24 6.24 -5.77
N GLU A 109 4.30 6.92 -6.17
CA GLU A 109 4.90 6.80 -7.49
C GLU A 109 6.30 6.17 -7.38
N TYR A 110 6.66 5.34 -8.36
CA TYR A 110 8.04 4.91 -8.58
C TYR A 110 8.59 5.54 -9.85
N ARG A 111 9.66 6.30 -9.72
CA ARG A 111 10.35 6.96 -10.84
C ARG A 111 11.86 6.92 -10.63
N ASP A 112 12.58 6.48 -11.66
CA ASP A 112 14.05 6.49 -11.70
C ASP A 112 14.73 5.91 -10.44
N GLY A 113 14.24 4.77 -9.95
CA GLY A 113 14.81 4.11 -8.77
C GLY A 113 14.38 4.71 -7.43
N LYS A 114 13.50 5.70 -7.43
CA LYS A 114 13.00 6.39 -6.24
C LYS A 114 11.50 6.22 -6.10
N THR A 115 11.04 6.31 -4.86
CA THR A 115 9.62 6.34 -4.49
C THR A 115 9.27 7.71 -3.94
N GLU A 116 8.10 8.22 -4.30
CA GLU A 116 7.56 9.47 -3.77
C GLU A 116 6.11 9.24 -3.35
N CYS A 117 5.79 9.61 -2.11
CA CYS A 117 4.45 9.52 -1.55
C CYS A 117 3.80 10.90 -1.54
N SER A 118 2.52 10.94 -1.88
CA SER A 118 1.68 12.12 -1.76
C SER A 118 0.34 11.74 -1.15
N TRP A 119 -0.32 12.72 -0.54
CA TRP A 119 -1.57 12.50 0.18
C TRP A 119 -2.62 13.48 -0.33
N ARG A 120 -3.73 12.95 -0.83
CA ARG A 120 -4.87 13.75 -1.28
C ARG A 120 -6.13 13.45 -0.49
N SER A 121 -7.09 14.36 -0.52
CA SER A 121 -8.39 14.12 0.11
C SER A 121 -9.15 13.00 -0.60
N VAL A 122 -9.91 12.22 0.17
CA VAL A 122 -10.92 11.30 -0.37
C VAL A 122 -11.93 12.11 -1.18
N LYS A 123 -12.29 11.59 -2.37
CA LYS A 123 -13.26 12.24 -3.24
C LYS A 123 -14.62 12.24 -2.54
N ALA A 124 -15.19 13.43 -2.33
CA ALA A 124 -16.52 13.56 -1.76
C ALA A 124 -17.54 12.82 -2.62
N ILE A 125 -18.54 12.21 -1.97
CA ILE A 125 -19.69 11.66 -2.67
C ILE A 125 -20.36 12.83 -3.41
N PRO A 126 -20.57 12.74 -4.73
CA PRO A 126 -21.21 13.81 -5.48
C PRO A 126 -22.58 14.13 -4.88
N LYS A 127 -22.85 15.41 -4.61
CA LYS A 127 -24.21 15.85 -4.31
C LYS A 127 -25.02 15.75 -5.60
N THR A 128 -25.91 14.79 -5.67
CA THR A 128 -26.83 14.62 -6.80
C THR A 128 -28.19 15.19 -6.42
N GLU A 129 -28.69 16.16 -7.19
CA GLU A 129 -30.07 16.64 -7.06
C GLU A 129 -31.08 15.73 -7.78
N SER A 130 -30.60 14.81 -8.62
CA SER A 130 -31.43 13.87 -9.37
C SER A 130 -30.98 12.45 -9.11
N TRP A 131 -31.81 11.71 -8.38
CA TRP A 131 -31.66 10.27 -8.18
C TRP A 131 -31.87 9.54 -9.50
N PHE A 132 -31.21 8.39 -9.67
CA PHE A 132 -31.32 7.59 -10.90
C PHE A 132 -32.78 7.34 -11.27
N GLU A 133 -33.64 7.08 -10.29
CA GLU A 133 -35.08 6.85 -10.46
C GLU A 133 -35.80 8.06 -11.06
N LYS A 134 -35.40 9.28 -10.69
CA LYS A 134 -35.97 10.52 -11.22
C LYS A 134 -35.48 10.77 -12.65
N VAL A 135 -34.18 10.64 -12.89
CA VAL A 135 -33.60 10.71 -14.25
C VAL A 135 -34.22 9.66 -15.17
N TRP A 136 -34.43 8.44 -14.67
CA TRP A 136 -35.02 7.34 -15.41
C TRP A 136 -36.52 7.56 -15.68
N TYR A 137 -37.26 8.06 -14.70
CA TYR A 137 -38.64 8.48 -14.87
C TYR A 137 -38.75 9.59 -15.93
N ASP A 138 -37.93 10.63 -15.84
CA ASP A 138 -37.94 11.74 -16.79
C ASP A 138 -37.54 11.31 -18.20
N PHE A 139 -36.56 10.41 -18.33
CA PHE A 139 -36.22 9.77 -19.61
C PHE A 139 -37.40 8.99 -20.20
N ARG A 140 -38.06 8.14 -19.39
CA ARG A 140 -39.23 7.35 -19.82
C ARG A 140 -40.43 8.20 -20.23
N ASN A 141 -40.53 9.41 -19.72
CA ASN A 141 -41.60 10.36 -20.02
C ASN A 141 -41.19 11.42 -21.07
N ASN A 142 -40.05 11.26 -21.76
CA ASN A 142 -39.51 12.23 -22.73
C ASN A 142 -39.29 13.66 -22.16
N ASN A 143 -39.08 13.77 -20.85
CA ASN A 143 -38.77 15.04 -20.18
C ASN A 143 -37.26 15.39 -20.26
N ILE A 144 -36.42 14.47 -20.74
CA ILE A 144 -35.00 14.70 -21.02
C ILE A 144 -34.83 14.74 -22.54
N ILE A 145 -34.64 15.93 -23.10
CA ILE A 145 -34.26 16.14 -24.50
C ILE A 145 -32.74 16.22 -24.55
N VAL A 146 -32.12 15.34 -25.33
CA VAL A 146 -30.67 15.32 -25.61
C VAL A 146 -30.32 16.43 -26.60
#